data_AF-A0A920V8I5-F1
#
_entry.id   AF-A0A920V8I5-F1
#
_cell.length_a   1.000
_cell.length_b   1.000
_cell.length_c   1.000
_cell.angle_alpha   90.00
_cell.angle_beta   90.00
_cell.angle_gamma   90.00
#
_symmetry.space_group_name_H-M   'P 1'
#
loop_
_entity.id
_entity.type
_entity.pdbx_description
1 polymer ?
#
loop_
_entity_poly.entity_id
_entity_poly.type
_entity_poly.pdbx_seq_one_letter_code
_entity_poly.pdbx_strand_id
1 'polypeptide(L)'
;MIILQLKLPKDFGKKGEVDHLIKFRLGQALDSLNQLIEEKHSSSFDFIFIDADKANYQNYYELCLELLNPNGIIIFDNVLWREL
;
A
#
# COMPACT_ATOMS: atom_id res chain seq x y z
N MET A 1 -3.73 -1.48 8.27
CA MET A 1 -3.56 -0.22 7.53
C MET A 1 -2.64 -0.48 6.35
N ILE A 2 -3.18 -0.58 5.13
CA ILE A 2 -2.34 -0.64 3.92
C ILE A 2 -1.98 0.79 3.56
N ILE A 3 -0.68 1.10 3.60
CA ILE A 3 -0.18 2.40 3.14
C ILE A 3 0.33 2.19 1.72
N LEU A 4 -0.47 2.66 0.76
CA LEU A 4 -0.01 2.90 -0.61
C LEU A 4 0.55 4.32 -0.65
N GLN A 5 1.86 4.49 -0.46
CA GLN A 5 2.46 5.83 -0.55
C GLN A 5 3.12 6.09 -1.90
N LEU A 6 2.73 7.25 -2.41
CA LEU A 6 3.08 7.94 -3.64
C LEU A 6 4.58 8.13 -3.87
N LYS A 7 4.87 8.32 -5.16
CA LYS A 7 6.06 8.97 -5.73
C LYS A 7 6.56 10.11 -4.83
N LEU A 8 7.59 9.84 -4.04
CA LEU A 8 8.13 10.81 -3.08
C LEU A 8 8.90 11.92 -3.82
N PRO A 9 8.62 13.21 -3.55
CA PRO A 9 9.45 14.31 -4.01
C PRO A 9 10.85 14.24 -3.39
N LYS A 10 11.86 14.73 -4.12
CA LYS A 10 13.28 14.63 -3.73
C LYS A 10 13.64 15.37 -2.43
N ASP A 11 12.80 16.30 -1.96
CA ASP A 11 13.09 17.21 -0.84
C ASP A 11 12.19 16.98 0.39
N PHE A 12 11.86 15.72 0.69
CA PHE A 12 10.93 15.36 1.77
C PHE A 12 11.47 15.73 3.17
N GLY A 13 10.95 16.80 3.79
CA GLY A 13 11.52 17.26 5.06
C GLY A 13 10.90 18.48 5.75
N LYS A 14 9.56 18.59 5.88
CA LYS A 14 8.92 19.43 6.92
C LYS A 14 7.58 18.83 7.38
N LYS A 15 7.38 18.76 8.70
CA LYS A 15 6.16 18.25 9.34
C LYS A 15 4.99 19.18 8.95
N GLY A 16 4.00 18.65 8.22
CA GLY A 16 2.79 19.36 7.77
C GLY A 16 2.71 19.69 6.28
N GLU A 17 3.80 19.56 5.50
CA GLU A 17 3.75 19.81 4.05
C GLU A 17 3.29 18.59 3.24
N VAL A 18 3.16 17.42 3.86
CA VAL A 18 3.00 16.14 3.12
C VAL A 18 1.57 15.61 3.11
N ASP A 19 0.64 16.28 3.78
CA ASP A 19 -0.75 15.82 3.90
C ASP A 19 -1.44 15.72 2.53
N HIS A 20 -1.08 16.60 1.59
CA HIS A 20 -1.57 16.57 0.21
C HIS A 20 -1.05 15.35 -0.58
N LEU A 21 0.00 14.69 -0.09
CA LEU A 21 0.55 13.43 -0.60
C LEU A 21 -0.12 12.21 0.05
N ILE A 22 -1.16 12.39 0.87
CA ILE A 22 -1.82 11.28 1.55
C ILE A 22 -3.30 11.28 1.16
N LYS A 23 -3.73 10.18 0.55
CA LYS A 23 -5.15 9.94 0.25
C LYS A 23 -5.64 8.80 1.14
N PHE A 24 -6.52 9.14 2.09
CA PHE A 24 -7.14 8.14 2.93
C PHE A 24 -8.32 7.46 2.22
N ARG A 25 -8.34 6.14 2.23
CA ARG A 25 -9.52 5.33 1.89
C ARG A 25 -9.98 4.62 3.16
N LEU A 26 -11.21 4.91 3.58
CA LEU A 26 -11.81 4.36 4.79
C LEU A 26 -12.64 3.12 4.43
N GLY A 27 -12.48 2.04 5.18
CA GLY A 27 -13.16 0.76 4.94
C GLY A 27 -12.20 -0.41 5.00
N GLN A 28 -12.64 -1.58 4.51
CA GLN A 28 -11.75 -2.73 4.42
C GLN A 28 -10.68 -2.49 3.36
N ALA A 29 -9.47 -2.93 3.66
CA ALA A 29 -8.33 -2.70 2.79
C ALA A 29 -8.46 -3.47 1.46
N LEU A 30 -9.04 -4.67 1.48
CA LEU A 30 -9.30 -5.45 0.26
C LEU A 30 -10.25 -4.73 -0.69
N ASP A 31 -11.32 -4.12 -0.18
CA ASP A 31 -12.26 -3.34 -0.98
C ASP A 31 -11.55 -2.15 -1.63
N SER A 32 -10.68 -1.47 -0.88
CA SER A 32 -9.89 -0.34 -1.39
C SER A 32 -8.89 -0.75 -2.47
N LEU A 33 -8.25 -1.91 -2.35
CA LEU A 33 -7.33 -2.44 -3.37
C LEU A 33 -8.07 -2.80 -4.66
N ASN A 34 -9.21 -3.48 -4.56
CA ASN A 34 -10.05 -3.79 -5.72
C ASN A 34 -10.54 -2.51 -6.41
N GLN A 35 -10.99 -1.51 -5.64
CA GLN A 35 -11.41 -0.24 -6.20
C GLN A 35 -10.28 0.45 -6.97
N LEU A 36 -9.03 0.39 -6.48
CA LEU A 36 -7.89 0.96 -7.21
C LEU A 36 -7.62 0.24 -8.52
N ILE A 37 -7.78 -1.08 -8.55
CA ILE A 37 -7.70 -1.88 -9.78
C ILE A 37 -8.79 -1.45 -10.76
N GLU A 38 -10.04 -1.33 -10.31
CA GLU A 38 -11.18 -0.85 -11.10
C GLU A 38 -10.99 0.58 -11.63
N GLU A 39 -10.38 1.46 -10.83
CA GLU A 39 -9.98 2.82 -11.19
C GLU A 39 -8.79 2.87 -12.19
N LYS A 40 -8.32 1.71 -12.67
CA LYS A 40 -7.22 1.54 -13.63
C LYS A 40 -5.86 2.01 -13.11
N HIS A 41 -5.59 1.78 -11.83
CA HIS A 41 -4.28 2.00 -11.22
C HIS A 41 -3.33 0.79 -11.30
N SER A 42 -3.59 -0.18 -12.16
CA SER A 42 -2.66 -1.30 -12.41
C SER A 42 -1.26 -0.78 -12.77
N SER A 43 -0.22 -1.40 -12.20
CA SER A 43 1.17 -0.96 -12.31
C SER A 43 1.35 0.56 -12.20
N SER A 44 0.85 1.15 -11.10
CA SER A 44 0.96 2.60 -10.85
C SER A 44 1.70 2.93 -9.56
N PHE A 45 2.01 1.92 -8.75
CA PHE A 45 2.63 2.10 -7.44
C PHE A 45 4.08 1.59 -7.44
N ASP A 46 5.01 2.46 -7.06
CA ASP A 46 6.43 2.11 -6.92
C ASP A 46 6.72 1.41 -5.58
N PHE A 47 5.85 1.62 -4.59
CA PHE A 47 6.06 1.15 -3.23
C PHE A 47 4.72 0.82 -2.55
N ILE A 48 4.67 -0.32 -1.85
CA ILE A 48 3.50 -0.79 -1.11
C ILE A 48 3.95 -1.30 0.26
N PHE A 49 3.36 -0.75 1.33
CA PHE A 49 3.62 -1.18 2.70
C PHE A 49 2.35 -1.77 3.33
N ILE A 50 2.47 -3.01 3.81
CA ILE A 50 1.37 -3.80 4.36
C ILE A 50 1.64 -4.05 5.84
N ASP A 51 0.89 -3.35 6.68
CA ASP A 51 0.77 -3.61 8.11
C ASP A 51 -0.72 -3.86 8.40
N ALA A 52 -1.13 -5.11 8.27
CA ALA A 52 -2.55 -5.53 8.33
C ALA A 52 -2.68 -6.92 8.99
N ASP A 53 -3.92 -7.44 9.06
CA ASP A 53 -4.16 -8.77 9.58
C ASP A 53 -3.50 -9.85 8.72
N LYS A 54 -2.91 -10.84 9.39
CA LYS A 54 -2.11 -11.89 8.74
C LYS A 54 -2.96 -12.87 7.93
N ALA A 55 -4.23 -13.02 8.30
CA ALA A 55 -5.17 -13.91 7.62
C ALA A 55 -5.34 -13.52 6.14
N ASN A 56 -5.23 -12.23 5.82
CA ASN A 56 -5.40 -11.73 4.46
C ASN A 56 -4.09 -11.45 3.71
N TYR A 57 -2.90 -11.80 4.23
CA TYR A 57 -1.62 -11.48 3.56
C TYR A 57 -1.53 -11.99 2.13
N GLN A 58 -2.03 -13.19 1.87
CA GLN A 58 -2.05 -13.74 0.51
C GLN A 58 -2.96 -12.90 -0.40
N ASN A 59 -4.16 -12.54 0.06
CA ASN A 59 -5.08 -11.70 -0.71
C ASN A 59 -4.48 -10.31 -0.98
N TYR A 60 -3.81 -9.72 0.01
CA TYR A 60 -3.09 -8.47 -0.17
C TYR A 60 -1.96 -8.60 -1.18
N TYR A 61 -1.17 -9.67 -1.10
CA TYR A 61 -0.06 -9.89 -2.03
C TYR A 61 -0.53 -9.92 -3.48
N GLU A 62 -1.55 -10.73 -3.80
CA GLU A 62 -2.06 -10.88 -5.17
C GLU A 62 -2.59 -9.55 -5.73
N LEU A 63 -3.44 -8.85 -4.97
CA LEU A 63 -4.00 -7.56 -5.40
C LEU A 63 -2.93 -6.48 -5.51
N CYS A 64 -1.97 -6.46 -4.58
CA CYS A 64 -0.87 -5.50 -4.61
C CYS A 64 0.05 -5.77 -5.80
N LEU A 65 0.24 -7.02 -6.22
CA LEU A 65 1.06 -7.37 -7.37
C LEU A 65 0.51 -6.79 -8.69
N GLU A 66 -0.82 -6.73 -8.84
CA GLU A 66 -1.45 -6.07 -9.99
C GLU A 66 -1.24 -4.56 -10.00
N LEU A 67 -1.24 -3.95 -8.81
CA LEU A 67 -1.07 -2.50 -8.63
C LEU A 67 0.41 -2.08 -8.69
N LEU A 68 1.34 -2.99 -8.39
CA LEU A 68 2.76 -2.70 -8.31
C LEU A 68 3.38 -2.51 -9.70
N ASN A 69 4.22 -1.49 -9.82
CA ASN A 69 5.13 -1.36 -10.95
C ASN A 69 6.09 -2.56 -11.02
N PRO A 70 6.53 -3.00 -12.21
CA PRO A 70 7.48 -4.12 -12.33
C PRO A 70 8.80 -3.95 -11.56
N ASN A 71 9.21 -2.71 -11.30
CA ASN A 71 10.40 -2.37 -10.51
C ASN A 71 10.07 -1.92 -9.07
N GLY A 72 8.82 -2.08 -8.66
CA GLY A 72 8.33 -1.65 -7.36
C GLY A 72 8.68 -2.62 -6.24
N ILE A 73 8.46 -2.18 -5.00
CA ILE A 73 8.75 -2.95 -3.79
C ILE A 73 7.49 -3.12 -2.96
N ILE A 74 7.22 -4.34 -2.51
CA ILE A 74 6.21 -4.65 -1.49
C ILE A 74 6.95 -4.99 -0.19
N ILE A 75 6.53 -4.38 0.92
CA ILE A 75 7.04 -4.67 2.26
C ILE A 75 5.88 -5.08 3.15
N PHE A 76 6.04 -6.22 3.83
CA PHE A 76 5.14 -6.69 4.88
C PHE A 76 5.79 -6.47 6.25
N ASP A 77 5.08 -5.82 7.16
CA ASP A 77 5.55 -5.67 8.55
C ASP A 77 5.20 -6.90 9.39
N ASN A 78 5.92 -7.09 10.51
CA ASN A 78 5.61 -8.08 11.55
C ASN A 78 5.52 -9.55 11.08
N VAL A 79 6.15 -9.90 9.96
CA VAL A 79 6.14 -11.27 9.39
C VAL A 79 6.71 -12.33 10.34
N LEU A 80 7.63 -11.96 11.23
CA LEU A 80 8.26 -12.88 12.19
C LEU A 80 7.48 -13.03 13.51
N TRP A 81 6.45 -12.21 13.73
CA TRP A 81 5.68 -12.25 14.97
C TRP A 81 4.76 -13.48 14.98
N ARG A 82 4.90 -14.36 15.98
CA ARG A 82 3.89 -15.38 16.27
C ARG A 82 2.93 -14.78 17.30
N GLU A 83 1.65 -14.70 16.98
CA GLU A 83 0.64 -14.64 18.05
C GLU A 83 0.78 -15.96 18.82
N LEU A 84 1.34 -15.89 20.02
CA LEU A 84 1.24 -16.94 21.02
C LEU A 84 -0.04 -16.72 21.80
#